data_AF-A0A971FAT5-F1
#
_entry.id   AF-A0A971FAT5-F1
#
_cell.length_a   1.000
_cell.length_b   1.000
_cell.length_c   1.000
_cell.angle_alpha   90.00
_cell.angle_beta   90.00
_cell.angle_gamma   90.00
#
_symmetry.space_group_name_H-M   'P 1'
#
loop_
_entity.id
_entity.type
_entity.pdbx_description
1 polymer ?
#
loop_
_entity_poly.entity_id
_entity_poly.type
_entity_poly.pdbx_seq_one_letter_code
_entity_poly.pdbx_strand_id
1 'polypeptide(L)'
;MTPNPAHTREPFLSPAARRLAAGAAGTLALWFAGMLLLWEVGVESIYGHPTPFYALFAPVFPGAAGMAGVLVCLIVGGWALRRSAVAGTLACPEPTPPAPRSLARFLAGVFLFLILFACAVAVTRGFDGIAQAYQREAYEVVGDIGKAPSIRAFFGRYLGIHPYLSMHGKVHPPGPAALLWMLSYVVTNSALALSLATVAVASLAVFPLYGWVRGLFGPRSAAVAVLLYAVTPGVVLFTATSADALFTPFTLAALFLFQRALRGGSPGAAAAAGVAFACATLLKFSLLGLGAWFALCGLALLLRRDRWAAVFRTAAVMFGAFLAVHVAVRLWSGFDYVAAFQAAKAQFDTDQFHLDELDPRYPGWTFRVLFNPATWFYFAGIPVSLLFLRHCARPGRAAPEPGGENALFPPRTVLVLLVLAVLALNFLYLARGEGERSAMYLYPFLIAPAAHALAEICGRERRTAALWTVLAFLAGQTLLTETLFYTYW
;
A
#
# COMPACT_ATOMS: atom_id res chain seq x y z
N MET A 1 -33.58 -13.73 34.83
CA MET A 1 -32.51 -14.17 33.90
C MET A 1 -33.17 -14.66 32.63
N THR A 2 -33.17 -13.87 31.57
CA THR A 2 -33.58 -14.34 30.24
C THR A 2 -32.59 -15.41 29.77
N PRO A 3 -33.05 -16.60 29.36
CA PRO A 3 -32.15 -17.64 28.88
C PRO A 3 -31.36 -17.10 27.69
N ASN A 4 -30.06 -17.40 27.68
CA ASN A 4 -29.18 -17.08 26.57
C ASN A 4 -29.79 -17.73 25.32
N PRO A 5 -30.14 -16.98 24.26
CA PRO A 5 -30.79 -17.56 23.09
C PRO A 5 -29.93 -18.72 22.59
N ALA A 6 -30.55 -19.89 22.46
CA ALA A 6 -29.87 -21.10 22.01
C ALA A 6 -29.09 -20.76 20.73
N HIS A 7 -27.76 -20.85 20.80
CA HIS A 7 -26.89 -20.75 19.63
C HIS A 7 -27.23 -21.93 18.71
N THR A 8 -28.23 -21.75 17.84
CA THR A 8 -28.38 -22.58 16.66
C THR A 8 -27.06 -22.52 15.92
N ARG A 9 -26.40 -23.68 15.77
CA ARG A 9 -25.19 -23.85 14.97
C ARG A 9 -25.56 -23.53 13.53
N GLU A 10 -25.60 -22.25 13.20
CA GLU A 10 -25.82 -21.82 11.83
C GLU A 10 -24.66 -22.30 10.94
N PRO A 11 -24.93 -22.56 9.65
CA PRO A 11 -23.91 -23.03 8.73
C PRO A 11 -22.67 -22.12 8.76
N PHE A 12 -21.49 -22.76 8.68
CA PHE A 12 -20.16 -22.15 8.86
C PHE A 12 -19.92 -20.88 8.02
N LEU A 13 -20.67 -20.65 6.93
CA LEU A 13 -20.53 -19.49 6.04
C LEU A 13 -21.86 -18.73 5.87
N SER A 14 -21.83 -17.41 6.09
CA SER A 14 -22.97 -16.54 5.82
C SER A 14 -23.27 -16.43 4.32
N PRO A 15 -24.49 -16.04 3.91
CA PRO A 15 -24.82 -15.79 2.51
C PRO A 15 -23.93 -14.72 1.83
N ALA A 16 -23.49 -13.67 2.54
CA ALA A 16 -22.51 -12.74 1.98
C ALA A 16 -21.12 -13.39 1.81
N ALA A 17 -20.66 -14.16 2.80
CA ALA A 17 -19.39 -14.88 2.72
C ALA A 17 -19.34 -15.82 1.49
N ARG A 18 -20.39 -16.63 1.28
CA ARG A 18 -20.50 -17.52 0.10
C ARG A 18 -20.47 -16.74 -1.22
N ARG A 19 -21.21 -15.63 -1.30
CA ARG A 19 -21.23 -14.78 -2.52
C ARG A 19 -19.89 -14.11 -2.79
N LEU A 20 -19.20 -13.64 -1.75
CA LEU A 20 -17.87 -13.04 -1.88
C LEU A 20 -16.83 -14.09 -2.31
N ALA A 21 -16.84 -15.28 -1.69
CA ALA A 21 -15.96 -16.37 -2.08
C ALA A 21 -16.18 -16.78 -3.54
N ALA A 22 -17.43 -17.03 -3.94
CA ALA A 22 -17.76 -17.43 -5.30
C ALA A 22 -17.44 -16.33 -6.32
N GLY A 23 -17.77 -15.08 -6.01
CA GLY A 23 -17.46 -13.94 -6.87
C GLY A 23 -15.96 -13.72 -7.04
N ALA A 24 -15.18 -13.84 -5.96
CA ALA A 24 -13.74 -13.70 -6.01
C ALA A 24 -13.08 -14.87 -6.76
N ALA A 25 -13.48 -16.11 -6.49
CA ALA A 25 -12.97 -17.29 -7.18
C ALA A 25 -13.29 -17.24 -8.69
N GLY A 26 -14.54 -16.91 -9.04
CA GLY A 26 -14.95 -16.77 -10.44
C GLY A 26 -14.21 -15.64 -11.15
N THR A 27 -14.02 -14.49 -10.50
CA THR A 27 -13.26 -13.36 -11.09
C THR A 27 -11.78 -13.71 -11.25
N LEU A 28 -11.18 -14.40 -10.29
CA LEU A 28 -9.79 -14.86 -10.39
C LEU A 28 -9.63 -15.89 -11.53
N ALA A 29 -10.56 -16.83 -11.66
CA ALA A 29 -10.57 -17.78 -12.78
C ALA A 29 -10.73 -17.08 -14.13
N LEU A 30 -11.66 -16.12 -14.24
CA LEU A 30 -11.83 -15.29 -15.43
C LEU A 30 -10.60 -14.44 -15.72
N TRP A 31 -9.88 -13.99 -14.69
CA TRP A 31 -8.62 -13.27 -14.86
C TRP A 31 -7.57 -14.12 -15.55
N PHE A 32 -7.31 -15.32 -15.04
CA PHE A 32 -6.37 -16.25 -15.65
C PHE A 32 -6.81 -16.72 -17.03
N ALA A 33 -8.10 -16.99 -17.23
CA ALA A 33 -8.64 -17.35 -18.55
C ALA A 33 -8.51 -16.19 -19.56
N GLY A 34 -8.76 -14.95 -19.12
CA GLY A 34 -8.57 -13.76 -19.94
C GLY A 34 -7.10 -13.54 -20.30
N MET A 35 -6.18 -13.72 -19.35
CA MET A 35 -4.74 -13.68 -19.63
C MET A 35 -4.32 -14.76 -20.62
N LEU A 36 -4.79 -15.99 -20.45
CA LEU A 36 -4.51 -17.07 -21.39
C LEU A 36 -5.06 -16.75 -22.79
N LEU A 37 -6.29 -16.22 -22.88
CA LEU A 37 -6.86 -15.82 -24.16
C LEU A 37 -6.04 -14.70 -24.82
N LEU A 38 -5.65 -13.69 -24.05
CA LEU A 38 -4.79 -12.60 -24.52
C LEU A 38 -3.45 -13.15 -25.04
N TRP A 39 -2.84 -14.08 -24.32
CA TRP A 39 -1.63 -14.79 -24.76
C TRP A 39 -1.81 -15.46 -26.13
N GLU A 40 -2.86 -16.26 -26.28
CA GLU A 40 -3.12 -17.04 -27.50
C GLU A 40 -3.38 -16.16 -28.73
N VAL A 41 -3.84 -14.93 -28.53
CA VAL A 41 -4.01 -13.94 -29.62
C VAL A 41 -2.80 -13.00 -29.79
N GLY A 42 -1.68 -13.31 -29.15
CA GLY A 42 -0.42 -12.56 -29.27
C GLY A 42 -0.41 -11.23 -28.50
N VAL A 43 -1.23 -11.10 -27.46
CA VAL A 43 -1.18 -9.95 -26.55
C VAL A 43 -0.23 -10.23 -25.40
N GLU A 44 0.95 -9.62 -25.50
CA GLU A 44 2.04 -9.74 -24.54
C GLU A 44 2.29 -8.36 -23.93
N SER A 45 1.90 -8.18 -22.67
CA SER A 45 1.92 -6.85 -22.06
C SER A 45 3.34 -6.38 -21.74
N ILE A 46 4.21 -7.28 -21.27
CA ILE A 46 5.60 -6.99 -20.88
C ILE A 46 6.44 -8.28 -20.95
N TYR A 47 7.65 -8.24 -21.54
CA TYR A 47 8.62 -9.36 -21.63
C TYR A 47 8.14 -10.59 -22.35
N GLY A 48 7.35 -10.41 -23.39
CA GLY A 48 6.72 -11.54 -24.05
C GLY A 48 5.96 -12.42 -23.06
N HIS A 49 5.14 -11.82 -22.19
CA HIS A 49 4.40 -12.53 -21.15
C HIS A 49 2.94 -12.06 -21.06
N PRO A 50 1.95 -12.95 -20.79
CA PRO A 50 0.55 -12.60 -20.80
C PRO A 50 0.05 -11.88 -19.54
N THR A 51 0.91 -11.69 -18.53
CA THR A 51 0.55 -10.93 -17.34
C THR A 51 0.55 -9.44 -17.66
N PRO A 52 -0.52 -8.69 -17.31
CA PRO A 52 -0.54 -7.23 -17.45
C PRO A 52 0.43 -6.50 -16.49
N PHE A 53 1.22 -7.25 -15.73
CA PHE A 53 2.15 -6.79 -14.69
C PHE A 53 3.53 -7.40 -14.87
N TYR A 54 4.52 -6.75 -14.27
CA TYR A 54 5.95 -7.12 -14.30
C TYR A 54 6.25 -8.31 -13.37
N ALA A 55 5.59 -9.44 -13.60
CA ALA A 55 5.91 -10.67 -12.90
C ALA A 55 6.01 -11.81 -13.90
N LEU A 56 7.18 -12.42 -13.98
CA LEU A 56 7.44 -13.53 -14.90
C LEU A 56 6.75 -14.79 -14.38
N PHE A 57 6.04 -15.54 -15.23
CA PHE A 57 5.57 -16.86 -14.85
C PHE A 57 6.75 -17.79 -14.64
N ALA A 58 6.99 -18.11 -13.37
CA ALA A 58 8.13 -18.87 -12.90
C ALA A 58 7.66 -19.65 -11.68
N PRO A 59 6.85 -20.70 -11.92
CA PRO A 59 6.21 -21.45 -10.86
C PRO A 59 7.27 -22.11 -10.00
N VAL A 60 7.15 -21.92 -8.69
CA VAL A 60 7.97 -22.58 -7.68
C VAL A 60 7.08 -23.45 -6.81
N PHE A 61 7.54 -24.65 -6.45
CA PHE A 61 6.85 -25.41 -5.42
C PHE A 61 7.36 -24.93 -4.05
N PRO A 62 6.46 -24.45 -3.17
CA PRO A 62 6.90 -23.89 -1.92
C PRO A 62 7.48 -25.01 -1.04
N GLY A 63 8.69 -24.79 -0.53
CA GLY A 63 9.32 -25.73 0.39
C GLY A 63 8.48 -25.93 1.66
N ALA A 64 8.65 -27.08 2.33
CA ALA A 64 7.91 -27.41 3.54
C ALA A 64 8.02 -26.31 4.63
N ALA A 65 9.20 -25.69 4.76
CA ALA A 65 9.43 -24.59 5.70
C ALA A 65 8.61 -23.33 5.37
N GLY A 66 8.57 -22.92 4.10
CA GLY A 66 7.78 -21.75 3.67
C GLY A 66 6.29 -21.97 3.89
N MET A 67 5.76 -23.14 3.46
CA MET A 67 4.35 -23.48 3.69
C MET A 67 4.00 -23.58 5.17
N ALA A 68 4.85 -24.21 5.97
CA ALA A 68 4.63 -24.31 7.41
C ALA A 68 4.63 -22.91 8.07
N GLY A 69 5.58 -22.04 7.72
CA GLY A 69 5.66 -20.67 8.23
C GLY A 69 4.40 -19.86 7.92
N VAL A 70 3.92 -19.94 6.68
CA VAL A 70 2.66 -19.31 6.24
C VAL A 70 1.47 -19.83 7.04
N LEU A 71 1.31 -21.15 7.14
CA LEU A 71 0.20 -21.77 7.87
C LEU A 71 0.22 -21.38 9.35
N VAL A 72 1.39 -21.40 9.99
CA VAL A 72 1.57 -20.97 11.38
C VAL A 72 1.16 -19.51 11.55
N CYS A 73 1.61 -18.61 10.66
CA CYS A 73 1.22 -17.20 10.71
C CYS A 73 -0.31 -17.02 10.60
N LEU A 74 -0.96 -17.71 9.67
CA LEU A 74 -2.41 -17.63 9.47
C LEU A 74 -3.20 -18.22 10.66
N ILE A 75 -2.74 -19.34 11.22
CA ILE A 75 -3.39 -19.98 12.38
C ILE A 75 -3.24 -19.11 13.63
N VAL A 76 -2.01 -18.69 13.95
CA VAL A 76 -1.72 -17.87 15.13
C VAL A 76 -2.35 -16.49 15.01
N GLY A 77 -2.21 -15.83 13.85
CA GLY A 77 -2.82 -14.54 13.57
C GLY A 77 -4.36 -14.61 13.63
N GLY A 78 -4.95 -15.64 13.04
CA GLY A 78 -6.40 -15.88 13.11
C GLY A 78 -6.88 -16.12 14.53
N TRP A 79 -6.17 -16.93 15.32
CA TRP A 79 -6.46 -17.17 16.73
C TRP A 79 -6.35 -15.89 17.58
N ALA A 80 -5.26 -15.14 17.42
CA ALA A 80 -5.01 -13.92 18.17
C ALA A 80 -6.06 -12.84 17.85
N LEU A 81 -6.39 -12.68 16.56
CA LEU A 81 -7.42 -11.75 16.12
C LEU A 81 -8.79 -12.12 16.69
N ARG A 82 -9.18 -13.41 16.67
CA ARG A 82 -10.46 -13.86 17.27
C ARG A 82 -10.56 -13.55 18.77
N ARG A 83 -9.44 -13.57 19.49
CA ARG A 83 -9.39 -13.24 20.93
C ARG A 83 -9.23 -11.74 21.21
N SER A 84 -8.98 -10.92 20.19
CA SER A 84 -8.86 -9.48 20.37
C SER A 84 -10.23 -8.87 20.68
N ALA A 85 -10.27 -7.89 21.60
CA ALA A 85 -11.48 -7.13 21.88
C ALA A 85 -12.03 -6.41 20.62
N VAL A 86 -11.15 -6.10 19.66
CA VAL A 86 -11.51 -5.46 18.39
C VAL A 86 -12.36 -6.39 17.53
N ALA A 87 -12.10 -7.70 17.51
CA ALA A 87 -12.95 -8.64 16.77
C ALA A 87 -14.40 -8.66 17.27
N GLY A 88 -14.62 -8.47 18.58
CA GLY A 88 -15.96 -8.30 19.15
C GLY A 88 -16.67 -7.05 18.61
N THR A 89 -15.94 -5.94 18.47
CA THR A 89 -16.49 -4.69 17.89
C THR A 89 -16.86 -4.84 16.41
N LEU A 90 -16.18 -5.72 15.67
CA LEU A 90 -16.44 -5.98 14.25
C LEU A 90 -17.72 -6.77 13.99
N ALA A 91 -18.40 -7.31 15.00
CA ALA A 91 -19.71 -7.96 14.86
C ALA A 91 -20.84 -7.15 15.53
N CYS A 92 -20.50 -6.14 16.33
CA CYS A 92 -21.48 -5.36 17.09
C CYS A 92 -22.24 -4.37 16.17
N PRO A 93 -23.57 -4.22 16.33
CA PRO A 93 -24.35 -3.21 15.60
C PRO A 93 -23.98 -1.79 16.01
N GLU A 94 -23.73 -1.57 17.30
CA GLU A 94 -23.32 -0.30 17.89
C GLU A 94 -21.90 -0.45 18.43
N PRO A 95 -20.88 -0.26 17.59
CA PRO A 95 -19.50 -0.47 18.01
C PRO A 95 -19.11 0.61 19.02
N THR A 96 -18.93 0.20 20.28
CA THR A 96 -18.21 1.03 21.24
C THR A 96 -16.72 1.02 20.88
N PRO A 97 -16.06 2.20 20.90
CA PRO A 97 -14.63 2.25 20.61
C PRO A 97 -13.88 1.38 21.64
N PRO A 98 -12.97 0.50 21.19
CA PRO A 98 -12.21 -0.35 22.10
C PRO A 98 -11.37 0.50 23.04
N ALA A 99 -11.16 0.00 24.27
CA ALA A 99 -10.27 0.65 25.22
C ALA A 99 -8.87 0.89 24.59
N PRO A 100 -8.20 2.03 24.88
CA PRO A 100 -6.95 2.39 24.21
C PRO A 100 -5.86 1.29 24.27
N ARG A 101 -5.75 0.60 25.40
CA ARG A 101 -4.81 -0.53 25.58
C ARG A 101 -5.13 -1.70 24.65
N SER A 102 -6.41 -2.03 24.48
CA SER A 102 -6.86 -3.11 23.59
C SER A 102 -6.61 -2.76 22.13
N LEU A 103 -6.83 -1.49 21.75
CA LEU A 103 -6.51 -1.01 20.40
C LEU A 103 -5.00 -1.07 20.13
N ALA A 104 -4.16 -0.61 21.07
CA ALA A 104 -2.72 -0.66 20.92
C ALA A 104 -2.21 -2.09 20.74
N ARG A 105 -2.71 -3.05 21.54
CA ARG A 105 -2.38 -4.48 21.38
C ARG A 105 -2.85 -5.04 20.05
N PHE A 106 -4.04 -4.66 19.58
CA PHE A 106 -4.52 -5.07 18.27
C PHE A 106 -3.60 -4.56 17.15
N LEU A 107 -3.27 -3.27 17.14
CA LEU A 107 -2.39 -2.69 16.11
C LEU A 107 -0.98 -3.28 16.16
N ALA A 108 -0.42 -3.48 17.35
CA ALA A 108 0.86 -4.17 17.51
C ALA A 108 0.81 -5.62 16.99
N GLY A 109 -0.31 -6.32 17.22
CA GLY A 109 -0.55 -7.66 16.68
C GLY A 109 -0.62 -7.68 15.15
N VAL A 110 -1.32 -6.72 14.53
CA VAL A 110 -1.39 -6.60 13.06
C VAL A 110 -0.03 -6.24 12.47
N PHE A 111 0.71 -5.33 13.11
CA PHE A 111 2.09 -4.98 12.75
C PHE A 111 3.01 -6.21 12.76
N LEU A 112 3.02 -6.97 13.86
CA LEU A 112 3.84 -8.18 13.96
C LEU A 112 3.39 -9.25 12.97
N PHE A 113 2.08 -9.41 12.76
CA PHE A 113 1.55 -10.34 11.78
C PHE A 113 2.01 -9.99 10.36
N LEU A 114 1.98 -8.72 9.95
CA LEU A 114 2.46 -8.30 8.63
C LEU A 114 3.94 -8.64 8.44
N ILE A 115 4.80 -8.37 9.43
CA ILE A 115 6.22 -8.73 9.39
C ILE A 115 6.39 -10.23 9.16
N LEU A 116 5.76 -11.05 10.02
CA LEU A 116 5.92 -12.49 9.97
C LEU A 116 5.33 -13.09 8.69
N PHE A 117 4.16 -12.59 8.25
CA PHE A 117 3.48 -13.09 7.07
C PHE A 117 4.24 -12.72 5.78
N ALA A 118 4.74 -11.49 5.65
CA ALA A 118 5.56 -11.09 4.50
C ALA A 118 6.85 -11.92 4.42
N CYS A 119 7.55 -12.12 5.53
CA CYS A 119 8.72 -13.00 5.58
C CYS A 119 8.37 -14.46 5.24
N ALA A 120 7.28 -14.99 5.79
CA ALA A 120 6.85 -16.36 5.53
C ALA A 120 6.49 -16.59 4.05
N VAL A 121 5.81 -15.63 3.42
CA VAL A 121 5.52 -15.65 1.98
C VAL A 121 6.82 -15.62 1.18
N ALA A 122 7.77 -14.74 1.49
CA ALA A 122 9.06 -14.70 0.78
C ALA A 122 9.84 -16.01 0.91
N VAL A 123 9.80 -16.68 2.09
CA VAL A 123 10.46 -17.97 2.32
C VAL A 123 9.86 -19.12 1.48
N THR A 124 8.69 -18.94 0.87
CA THR A 124 8.16 -19.94 -0.07
C THR A 124 9.09 -20.18 -1.26
N ARG A 125 9.93 -19.20 -1.62
CA ARG A 125 10.99 -19.29 -2.63
C ARG A 125 12.34 -19.79 -2.08
N GLY A 126 12.37 -20.24 -0.82
CA GLY A 126 13.59 -20.62 -0.10
C GLY A 126 13.96 -19.58 0.97
N PHE A 127 14.82 -19.95 1.92
CA PHE A 127 15.23 -19.04 3.00
C PHE A 127 15.88 -17.75 2.48
N ASP A 128 16.61 -17.85 1.36
CA ASP A 128 17.22 -16.70 0.70
C ASP A 128 16.20 -15.77 0.05
N GLY A 129 14.94 -16.20 -0.14
CA GLY A 129 13.87 -15.37 -0.69
C GLY A 129 13.70 -14.05 0.05
N ILE A 130 13.86 -14.02 1.38
CA ILE A 130 13.81 -12.74 2.13
C ILE A 130 14.96 -11.80 1.70
N ALA A 131 16.16 -12.33 1.51
CA ALA A 131 17.36 -11.55 1.24
C ALA A 131 17.62 -11.29 -0.26
N GLN A 132 16.94 -12.03 -1.15
CA GLN A 132 17.29 -12.14 -2.56
C GLN A 132 17.35 -10.78 -3.27
N ALA A 133 16.33 -9.92 -3.07
CA ALA A 133 16.34 -8.58 -3.65
C ALA A 133 17.54 -7.75 -3.17
N TYR A 134 17.94 -7.93 -1.91
CA TYR A 134 19.05 -7.20 -1.30
C TYR A 134 20.43 -7.76 -1.65
N GLN A 135 20.50 -8.89 -2.37
CA GLN A 135 21.76 -9.43 -2.92
C GLN A 135 22.07 -8.84 -4.31
N ARG A 136 21.11 -8.16 -4.94
CA ARG A 136 21.23 -7.64 -6.31
C ARG A 136 21.79 -6.22 -6.34
N GLU A 137 22.99 -6.03 -5.83
CA GLU A 137 23.61 -4.72 -5.65
C GLU A 137 23.71 -3.86 -6.92
N ALA A 138 23.80 -4.48 -8.11
CA ALA A 138 23.82 -3.75 -9.38
C ALA A 138 22.44 -3.16 -9.77
N TYR A 139 21.36 -3.79 -9.32
CA TYR A 139 19.99 -3.42 -9.67
C TYR A 139 19.33 -2.61 -8.57
N GLU A 140 19.49 -3.03 -7.32
CA GLU A 140 18.77 -2.50 -6.18
C GLU A 140 19.57 -1.47 -5.39
N VAL A 141 18.84 -0.52 -4.78
CA VAL A 141 19.39 0.64 -4.04
C VAL A 141 20.29 0.26 -2.85
N VAL A 142 20.29 -1.00 -2.44
CA VAL A 142 21.22 -1.53 -1.43
C VAL A 142 22.68 -1.42 -1.89
N GLY A 143 22.95 -1.61 -3.19
CA GLY A 143 24.30 -1.50 -3.74
C GLY A 143 24.80 -0.06 -3.83
N ASP A 144 23.96 0.93 -3.51
CA ASP A 144 24.36 2.34 -3.45
C ASP A 144 24.92 2.76 -2.09
N ILE A 145 24.79 1.89 -1.07
CA ILE A 145 25.37 2.10 0.26
C ILE A 145 26.90 2.18 0.11
N GLY A 146 27.49 3.28 0.60
CA GLY A 146 28.94 3.46 0.59
C GLY A 146 29.54 3.95 -0.74
N LYS A 147 28.73 4.23 -1.77
CA LYS A 147 29.22 4.89 -3.02
C LYS A 147 29.70 6.34 -2.81
N ALA A 148 29.46 6.89 -1.61
CA ALA A 148 30.07 8.13 -1.14
C ALA A 148 30.62 7.94 0.28
N PRO A 149 31.47 8.86 0.79
CA PRO A 149 32.05 8.74 2.15
C PRO A 149 31.05 8.92 3.31
N SER A 150 29.89 9.54 3.05
CA SER A 150 28.82 9.73 4.03
C SER A 150 27.48 9.96 3.34
N ILE A 151 26.35 9.83 4.06
CA ILE A 151 25.02 10.14 3.54
C ILE A 151 24.96 11.60 3.04
N ARG A 152 25.56 12.54 3.78
CA ARG A 152 25.65 13.94 3.36
C ARG A 152 26.36 14.07 2.01
N ALA A 153 27.51 13.40 1.86
CA ALA A 153 28.28 13.42 0.62
C ALA A 153 27.54 12.72 -0.53
N PHE A 154 26.77 11.67 -0.24
CA PHE A 154 25.93 10.97 -1.23
C PHE A 154 24.88 11.91 -1.83
N PHE A 155 24.17 12.66 -0.99
CA PHE A 155 23.23 13.69 -1.44
C PHE A 155 23.96 14.80 -2.22
N GLY A 156 25.05 15.33 -1.68
CA GLY A 156 25.76 16.46 -2.30
C GLY A 156 26.43 16.13 -3.64
N ARG A 157 26.84 14.87 -3.82
CA ARG A 157 27.46 14.39 -5.05
C ARG A 157 26.51 13.60 -5.95
N TYR A 158 25.23 13.50 -5.60
CA TYR A 158 24.27 12.60 -6.24
C TYR A 158 24.33 12.67 -7.77
N LEU A 159 24.30 13.88 -8.36
CA LEU A 159 24.40 14.08 -9.81
C LEU A 159 25.73 13.61 -10.40
N GLY A 160 26.84 13.82 -9.69
CA GLY A 160 28.17 13.40 -10.15
C GLY A 160 28.40 11.89 -10.02
N ILE A 161 27.69 11.21 -9.11
CA ILE A 161 27.76 9.75 -8.95
C ILE A 161 26.63 9.00 -9.65
N HIS A 162 25.63 9.72 -10.18
CA HIS A 162 24.43 9.17 -10.82
C HIS A 162 24.72 8.07 -11.86
N PRO A 163 25.71 8.21 -12.77
CA PRO A 163 26.05 7.15 -13.74
C PRO A 163 26.49 5.83 -13.10
N TYR A 164 27.00 5.86 -11.87
CA TYR A 164 27.53 4.73 -11.12
C TYR A 164 26.55 4.15 -10.11
N LEU A 165 25.35 4.74 -9.96
CA LEU A 165 24.31 4.19 -9.10
C LEU A 165 23.77 2.87 -9.65
N SER A 166 23.12 2.09 -8.79
CA SER A 166 22.36 0.91 -9.19
C SER A 166 21.25 1.30 -10.17
N MET A 167 20.72 0.34 -10.94
CA MET A 167 19.65 0.60 -11.90
C MET A 167 18.47 1.37 -11.29
N HIS A 168 17.94 0.91 -10.15
CA HIS A 168 16.90 1.63 -9.43
C HIS A 168 17.41 2.93 -8.79
N GLY A 169 18.66 2.98 -8.31
CA GLY A 169 19.26 4.20 -7.77
C GLY A 169 19.29 5.37 -8.76
N LYS A 170 19.41 5.08 -10.06
CA LYS A 170 19.42 6.11 -11.13
C LYS A 170 18.05 6.73 -11.39
N VAL A 171 16.95 6.03 -11.14
CA VAL A 171 15.59 6.51 -11.43
C VAL A 171 14.82 6.95 -10.18
N HIS A 172 15.45 6.85 -9.01
CA HIS A 172 14.90 7.25 -7.71
C HIS A 172 15.66 8.43 -7.10
N PRO A 173 15.01 9.24 -6.24
CA PRO A 173 15.74 10.21 -5.42
C PRO A 173 16.69 9.47 -4.44
N PRO A 174 17.67 10.15 -3.82
CA PRO A 174 18.66 9.51 -2.94
C PRO A 174 18.09 8.93 -1.62
N GLY A 175 16.83 9.20 -1.29
CA GLY A 175 16.25 8.83 0.00
C GLY A 175 16.21 7.33 0.31
N PRO A 176 15.82 6.42 -0.61
CA PRO A 176 15.78 4.99 -0.30
C PRO A 176 17.15 4.44 0.06
N ALA A 177 18.18 4.76 -0.74
CA ALA A 177 19.56 4.39 -0.47
C ALA A 177 20.05 4.97 0.87
N ALA A 178 19.73 6.24 1.15
CA ALA A 178 20.09 6.88 2.41
C ALA A 178 19.38 6.25 3.63
N LEU A 179 18.11 5.87 3.49
CA LEU A 179 17.36 5.21 4.56
C LEU A 179 17.90 3.81 4.82
N LEU A 180 18.20 3.03 3.78
CA LEU A 180 18.86 1.73 3.92
C LEU A 180 20.25 1.88 4.57
N TRP A 181 21.01 2.90 4.19
CA TRP A 181 22.30 3.19 4.82
C TRP A 181 22.15 3.55 6.31
N MET A 182 21.12 4.33 6.68
CA MET A 182 20.82 4.59 8.09
C MET A 182 20.45 3.31 8.85
N LEU A 183 19.66 2.42 8.24
CA LEU A 183 19.31 1.13 8.84
C LEU A 183 20.54 0.24 9.01
N SER A 184 21.50 0.31 8.09
CA SER A 184 22.70 -0.50 8.12
C SER A 184 23.62 -0.18 9.31
N TYR A 185 23.57 1.06 9.83
CA TYR A 185 24.24 1.42 11.08
C TYR A 185 23.64 0.72 12.32
N VAL A 186 22.38 0.29 12.25
CA VAL A 186 21.68 -0.37 13.38
C VAL A 186 21.79 -1.89 13.28
N VAL A 187 21.68 -2.47 12.07
CA VAL A 187 21.55 -3.92 11.90
C VAL A 187 22.72 -4.63 11.22
N THR A 188 23.60 -3.92 10.49
CA THR A 188 24.64 -4.39 9.52
C THR A 188 24.27 -4.18 8.05
N ASN A 189 25.27 -4.29 7.17
CA ASN A 189 25.12 -4.26 5.71
C ASN A 189 24.72 -5.62 5.09
N SER A 190 24.41 -6.64 5.90
CA SER A 190 24.03 -7.93 5.32
C SER A 190 22.65 -7.84 4.65
N ALA A 191 22.51 -8.48 3.48
CA ALA A 191 21.27 -8.47 2.70
C ALA A 191 20.05 -8.91 3.52
N LEU A 192 20.20 -9.96 4.33
CA LEU A 192 19.13 -10.45 5.21
C LEU A 192 18.76 -9.43 6.29
N ALA A 193 19.74 -8.84 6.99
CA ALA A 193 19.46 -7.89 8.06
C ALA A 193 18.77 -6.62 7.52
N LEU A 194 19.23 -6.11 6.38
CA LEU A 194 18.62 -4.94 5.73
C LEU A 194 17.21 -5.23 5.20
N SER A 195 16.97 -6.42 4.66
CA SER A 195 15.64 -6.86 4.26
C SER A 195 14.67 -6.90 5.45
N LEU A 196 15.07 -7.55 6.55
CA LEU A 196 14.26 -7.62 7.77
C LEU A 196 14.01 -6.24 8.39
N ALA A 197 15.01 -5.36 8.38
CA ALA A 197 14.86 -3.98 8.82
C ALA A 197 13.86 -3.22 7.94
N THR A 198 13.89 -3.43 6.63
CA THR A 198 12.94 -2.83 5.68
C THR A 198 11.53 -3.31 5.92
N VAL A 199 11.33 -4.63 6.10
CA VAL A 199 10.03 -5.22 6.45
C VAL A 199 9.48 -4.58 7.72
N ALA A 200 10.30 -4.43 8.75
CA ALA A 200 9.89 -3.84 10.02
C ALA A 200 9.50 -2.37 9.88
N VAL A 201 10.30 -1.55 9.17
CA VAL A 201 10.01 -0.13 8.94
C VAL A 201 8.77 0.04 8.07
N ALA A 202 8.66 -0.67 6.95
CA ALA A 202 7.49 -0.62 6.08
C ALA A 202 6.21 -1.02 6.82
N SER A 203 6.27 -2.02 7.70
CA SER A 203 5.13 -2.47 8.50
C SER A 203 4.58 -1.39 9.45
N LEU A 204 5.37 -0.35 9.79
CA LEU A 204 4.89 0.80 10.56
C LEU A 204 3.74 1.54 9.86
N ALA A 205 3.54 1.34 8.55
CA ALA A 205 2.40 1.83 7.79
C ALA A 205 1.02 1.46 8.39
N VAL A 206 0.93 0.36 9.14
CA VAL A 206 -0.30 -0.09 9.82
C VAL A 206 -0.89 1.01 10.73
N PHE A 207 -0.05 1.73 11.46
CA PHE A 207 -0.50 2.73 12.44
C PHE A 207 -1.13 3.98 11.79
N PRO A 208 -0.45 4.69 10.87
CA PRO A 208 -1.05 5.82 10.19
C PRO A 208 -2.20 5.41 9.25
N LEU A 209 -2.19 4.19 8.68
CA LEU A 209 -3.33 3.67 7.93
C LEU A 209 -4.58 3.57 8.82
N TYR A 210 -4.46 2.98 10.01
CA TYR A 210 -5.57 2.95 10.97
C TYR A 210 -6.06 4.38 11.28
N GLY A 211 -5.14 5.30 11.57
CA GLY A 211 -5.47 6.69 11.86
C GLY A 211 -6.24 7.38 10.73
N TRP A 212 -5.76 7.22 9.49
CA TRP A 212 -6.36 7.83 8.30
C TRP A 212 -7.74 7.26 7.99
N VAL A 213 -7.87 5.92 7.93
CA VAL A 213 -9.16 5.27 7.62
C VAL A 213 -10.16 5.49 8.76
N ARG A 214 -9.70 5.52 10.02
CA ARG A 214 -10.58 5.85 11.17
C ARG A 214 -11.20 7.22 11.00
N GLY A 215 -10.41 8.17 10.50
CA GLY A 215 -10.92 9.47 10.16
C GLY A 215 -11.97 9.40 9.05
N LEU A 216 -11.70 8.67 7.98
CA LEU A 216 -12.58 8.62 6.81
C LEU A 216 -13.92 7.93 7.09
N PHE A 217 -13.88 6.76 7.74
CA PHE A 217 -14.99 5.81 7.79
C PHE A 217 -15.26 5.21 9.18
N GLY A 218 -14.61 5.72 10.23
CA GLY A 218 -14.79 5.23 11.60
C GLY A 218 -13.85 4.10 12.01
N PRO A 219 -13.80 3.78 13.32
CA PRO A 219 -12.83 2.85 13.91
C PRO A 219 -13.01 1.41 13.44
N ARG A 220 -14.24 1.00 13.09
CA ARG A 220 -14.54 -0.34 12.59
C ARG A 220 -13.93 -0.56 11.20
N SER A 221 -14.21 0.36 10.28
CA SER A 221 -13.64 0.37 8.93
C SER A 221 -12.12 0.43 8.98
N ALA A 222 -11.55 1.18 9.92
CA ALA A 222 -10.10 1.25 10.13
C ALA A 222 -9.48 -0.07 10.59
N ALA A 223 -10.13 -0.77 11.53
CA ALA A 223 -9.68 -2.09 11.98
C ALA A 223 -9.74 -3.11 10.83
N VAL A 224 -10.79 -3.08 10.01
CA VAL A 224 -10.85 -3.91 8.81
C VAL A 224 -9.76 -3.53 7.81
N ALA A 225 -9.51 -2.24 7.58
CA ALA A 225 -8.53 -1.78 6.61
C ALA A 225 -7.11 -2.24 6.93
N VAL A 226 -6.67 -2.17 8.19
CA VAL A 226 -5.33 -2.67 8.56
C VAL A 226 -5.21 -4.18 8.46
N LEU A 227 -6.30 -4.92 8.68
CA LEU A 227 -6.32 -6.37 8.46
C LEU A 227 -6.23 -6.72 6.98
N LEU A 228 -7.00 -6.03 6.12
CA LEU A 228 -6.92 -6.20 4.67
C LEU A 228 -5.52 -5.84 4.16
N TYR A 229 -4.97 -4.69 4.58
CA TYR A 229 -3.62 -4.25 4.22
C TYR A 229 -2.56 -5.32 4.56
N ALA A 230 -2.67 -5.94 5.73
CA ALA A 230 -1.70 -6.95 6.18
C ALA A 230 -1.75 -8.28 5.39
N VAL A 231 -2.75 -8.47 4.52
CA VAL A 231 -2.86 -9.66 3.64
C VAL A 231 -3.05 -9.31 2.16
N THR A 232 -3.01 -8.02 1.79
CA THR A 232 -3.13 -7.58 0.40
C THR A 232 -1.89 -8.03 -0.39
N PRO A 233 -2.04 -8.73 -1.54
CA PRO A 233 -0.90 -9.29 -2.27
C PRO A 233 0.23 -8.30 -2.54
N GLY A 234 -0.07 -7.15 -3.15
CA GLY A 234 0.95 -6.13 -3.43
C GLY A 234 1.59 -5.52 -2.18
N VAL A 235 0.89 -5.51 -1.05
CA VAL A 235 1.50 -5.07 0.21
C VAL A 235 2.45 -6.14 0.73
N VAL A 236 1.98 -7.38 0.86
CA VAL A 236 2.74 -8.47 1.48
C VAL A 236 3.98 -8.82 0.67
N LEU A 237 3.84 -8.99 -0.65
CA LEU A 237 4.93 -9.38 -1.54
C LEU A 237 6.06 -8.34 -1.50
N PHE A 238 5.73 -7.08 -1.78
CA PHE A 238 6.74 -6.03 -1.91
C PHE A 238 7.26 -5.48 -0.58
N THR A 239 6.60 -5.75 0.55
CA THR A 239 7.14 -5.43 1.89
C THR A 239 8.42 -6.21 2.18
N ALA A 240 8.51 -7.47 1.74
CA ALA A 240 9.71 -8.29 1.91
C ALA A 240 10.73 -8.14 0.78
N THR A 241 10.27 -7.84 -0.44
CA THR A 241 11.10 -7.96 -1.64
C THR A 241 11.49 -6.63 -2.27
N SER A 242 11.14 -5.48 -1.65
CA SER A 242 11.47 -4.18 -2.24
C SER A 242 11.71 -3.07 -1.21
N ALA A 243 12.75 -2.27 -1.48
CA ALA A 243 13.00 -1.02 -0.77
C ALA A 243 11.90 0.04 -1.01
N ASP A 244 11.06 -0.10 -2.06
CA ASP A 244 9.92 0.79 -2.28
C ASP A 244 8.94 0.75 -1.11
N ALA A 245 8.83 -0.35 -0.38
CA ALA A 245 7.94 -0.43 0.78
C ALA A 245 8.28 0.61 1.87
N LEU A 246 9.52 1.11 1.92
CA LEU A 246 9.98 2.10 2.89
C LEU A 246 9.26 3.44 2.81
N PHE A 247 8.68 3.82 1.66
CA PHE A 247 7.92 5.07 1.58
C PHE A 247 6.54 4.96 2.23
N THR A 248 5.99 3.75 2.39
CA THR A 248 4.59 3.55 2.79
C THR A 248 4.23 4.16 4.15
N PRO A 249 5.08 4.10 5.20
CA PRO A 249 4.76 4.74 6.48
C PRO A 249 4.69 6.26 6.36
N PHE A 250 5.58 6.88 5.58
CA PHE A 250 5.62 8.33 5.36
C PHE A 250 4.43 8.81 4.54
N THR A 251 4.10 8.10 3.46
CA THR A 251 2.91 8.37 2.64
C THR A 251 1.64 8.33 3.48
N LEU A 252 1.44 7.28 4.28
CA LEU A 252 0.26 7.13 5.11
C LEU A 252 0.25 8.12 6.28
N ALA A 253 1.40 8.44 6.86
CA ALA A 253 1.52 9.48 7.87
C ALA A 253 1.11 10.85 7.31
N ALA A 254 1.55 11.20 6.09
CA ALA A 254 1.16 12.43 5.42
C ALA A 254 -0.37 12.49 5.22
N LEU A 255 -0.98 11.40 4.74
CA LEU A 255 -2.44 11.29 4.58
C LEU A 255 -3.20 11.46 5.90
N PHE A 256 -2.76 10.76 6.95
CA PHE A 256 -3.35 10.83 8.29
C PHE A 256 -3.25 12.23 8.89
N LEU A 257 -2.04 12.81 8.89
CA LEU A 257 -1.75 14.11 9.50
C LEU A 257 -2.44 15.25 8.74
N PHE A 258 -2.48 15.19 7.41
CA PHE A 258 -3.24 16.13 6.58
C PHE A 258 -4.73 16.14 6.97
N GLN A 259 -5.32 14.94 7.08
CA GLN A 259 -6.72 14.83 7.45
C GLN A 259 -6.98 15.33 8.89
N ARG A 260 -6.05 15.06 9.82
CA ARG A 260 -6.09 15.59 11.19
C ARG A 260 -6.00 17.12 11.20
N ALA A 261 -5.14 17.70 10.36
CA ALA A 261 -4.98 19.14 10.21
C ALA A 261 -6.26 19.80 9.71
N LEU A 262 -6.90 19.24 8.69
CA LEU A 262 -8.18 19.74 8.16
C LEU A 262 -9.32 19.67 9.19
N ARG A 263 -9.37 18.62 10.02
CA ARG A 263 -10.40 18.48 11.07
C ARG A 263 -10.25 19.48 12.19
N GLY A 264 -9.07 19.48 12.82
CA GLY A 264 -8.82 20.25 14.03
C GLY A 264 -8.30 21.65 13.77
N GLY A 265 -8.02 21.99 12.51
CA GLY A 265 -7.33 23.23 12.15
C GLY A 265 -5.91 23.33 12.74
N SER A 266 -5.30 22.21 13.13
CA SER A 266 -4.03 22.20 13.87
C SER A 266 -2.85 22.52 12.94
N PRO A 267 -2.13 23.65 13.14
CA PRO A 267 -0.95 23.97 12.33
C PRO A 267 0.18 22.97 12.55
N GLY A 268 0.33 22.42 13.77
CA GLY A 268 1.32 21.37 14.04
C GLY A 268 1.06 20.10 13.23
N ALA A 269 -0.21 19.68 13.09
CA ALA A 269 -0.55 18.55 12.22
C ALA A 269 -0.32 18.88 10.73
N ALA A 270 -0.59 20.11 10.28
CA ALA A 270 -0.32 20.54 8.92
C ALA A 270 1.19 20.53 8.60
N ALA A 271 2.01 21.05 9.53
CA ALA A 271 3.46 21.05 9.39
C ALA A 271 4.01 19.62 9.37
N ALA A 272 3.56 18.76 10.29
CA ALA A 272 3.95 17.35 10.32
C ALA A 272 3.52 16.61 9.04
N ALA A 273 2.36 16.92 8.47
CA ALA A 273 1.93 16.39 7.17
C ALA A 273 2.87 16.85 6.04
N GLY A 274 3.29 18.11 6.05
CA GLY A 274 4.24 18.66 5.07
C GLY A 274 5.62 18.02 5.16
N VAL A 275 6.12 17.80 6.38
CA VAL A 275 7.38 17.08 6.63
C VAL A 275 7.28 15.62 6.17
N ALA A 276 6.23 14.90 6.56
CA ALA A 276 6.02 13.51 6.12
C ALA A 276 5.90 13.42 4.60
N PHE A 277 5.24 14.38 3.96
CA PHE A 277 5.12 14.46 2.51
C PHE A 277 6.47 14.73 1.84
N ALA A 278 7.30 15.64 2.36
CA ALA A 278 8.65 15.88 1.85
C ALA A 278 9.57 14.66 2.03
N CYS A 279 9.48 13.96 3.16
CA CYS A 279 10.21 12.70 3.33
C CYS A 279 9.76 11.65 2.31
N ALA A 280 8.46 11.54 2.05
CA ALA A 280 7.93 10.64 1.03
C ALA A 280 8.48 11.00 -0.37
N THR A 281 8.49 12.26 -0.77
CA THR A 281 9.02 12.68 -2.09
C THR A 281 10.54 12.54 -2.21
N LEU A 282 11.28 12.58 -1.11
CA LEU A 282 12.71 12.23 -1.07
C LEU A 282 12.94 10.72 -1.21
N LEU A 283 11.95 9.87 -0.91
CA LEU A 283 12.00 8.42 -1.15
C LEU A 283 11.55 8.06 -2.57
N LYS A 284 10.58 8.79 -3.14
CA LYS A 284 10.09 8.52 -4.49
C LYS A 284 9.49 9.74 -5.18
N PHE A 285 9.94 10.03 -6.40
CA PHE A 285 9.44 11.18 -7.18
C PHE A 285 7.93 11.11 -7.47
N SER A 286 7.39 9.93 -7.78
CA SER A 286 5.97 9.76 -8.10
C SER A 286 5.03 10.06 -6.93
N LEU A 287 5.55 10.09 -5.69
CA LEU A 287 4.75 10.45 -4.53
C LEU A 287 4.34 11.92 -4.52
N LEU A 288 4.93 12.79 -5.33
CA LEU A 288 4.38 14.13 -5.60
C LEU A 288 2.92 14.06 -6.08
N GLY A 289 2.53 12.97 -6.74
CA GLY A 289 1.14 12.71 -7.15
C GLY A 289 0.16 12.66 -5.98
N LEU A 290 0.60 12.39 -4.74
CA LEU A 290 -0.23 12.46 -3.54
C LEU A 290 -0.81 13.87 -3.32
N GLY A 291 -0.16 14.90 -3.86
CA GLY A 291 -0.69 16.27 -3.92
C GLY A 291 -2.08 16.36 -4.56
N ALA A 292 -2.41 15.46 -5.50
CA ALA A 292 -3.73 15.38 -6.10
C ALA A 292 -4.81 15.07 -5.06
N TRP A 293 -4.56 14.15 -4.12
CA TRP A 293 -5.49 13.86 -3.03
C TRP A 293 -5.69 15.08 -2.12
N PHE A 294 -4.59 15.76 -1.75
CA PHE A 294 -4.67 16.96 -0.92
C PHE A 294 -5.47 18.07 -1.61
N ALA A 295 -5.25 18.27 -2.91
CA ALA A 295 -5.98 19.23 -3.72
C ALA A 295 -7.46 18.86 -3.82
N LEU A 296 -7.81 17.61 -4.13
CA LEU A 296 -9.19 17.14 -4.23
C LEU A 296 -9.96 17.36 -2.91
N CYS A 297 -9.38 17.01 -1.77
CA CYS A 297 -9.98 17.27 -0.46
C CYS A 297 -10.11 18.77 -0.17
N GLY A 298 -9.06 19.56 -0.47
CA GLY A 298 -9.06 21.01 -0.28
C GLY A 298 -10.16 21.69 -1.09
N LEU A 299 -10.23 21.39 -2.39
CA LEU A 299 -11.25 21.91 -3.31
C LEU A 299 -12.66 21.55 -2.86
N ALA A 300 -12.89 20.30 -2.45
CA ALA A 300 -14.19 19.87 -1.93
C ALA A 300 -14.60 20.65 -0.66
N LEU A 301 -13.65 20.99 0.22
CA LEU A 301 -13.92 21.80 1.40
C LEU A 301 -14.09 23.29 1.11
N LEU A 302 -13.49 23.81 0.03
CA LEU A 302 -13.71 25.21 -0.41
C LEU A 302 -15.15 25.46 -0.87
N LEU A 303 -15.93 24.42 -1.15
CA LEU A 303 -17.38 24.56 -1.34
C LEU A 303 -18.12 24.98 -0.04
N ARG A 304 -17.46 24.88 1.13
CA ARG A 304 -18.02 25.22 2.45
C ARG A 304 -17.27 26.43 3.02
N ARG A 305 -17.91 27.61 2.99
CA ARG A 305 -17.29 28.90 3.38
C ARG A 305 -16.72 28.90 4.80
N ASP A 306 -17.37 28.20 5.72
CA ASP A 306 -16.91 28.03 7.12
C ASP A 306 -15.55 27.32 7.22
N ARG A 307 -15.11 26.62 6.16
CA ARG A 307 -13.85 25.85 6.12
C ARG A 307 -12.70 26.55 5.41
N TRP A 308 -12.93 27.69 4.77
CA TRP A 308 -11.90 28.37 3.95
C TRP A 308 -10.61 28.63 4.74
N ALA A 309 -10.72 29.27 5.91
CA ALA A 309 -9.56 29.59 6.74
C ALA A 309 -8.76 28.33 7.13
N ALA A 310 -9.45 27.23 7.44
CA ALA A 310 -8.80 25.97 7.77
C ALA A 310 -8.08 25.35 6.57
N VAL A 311 -8.70 25.39 5.38
CA VAL A 311 -8.10 24.88 4.13
C VAL A 311 -6.86 25.70 3.76
N PHE A 312 -6.96 27.02 3.68
CA PHE A 312 -5.84 27.88 3.29
C PHE A 312 -4.70 27.83 4.30
N ARG A 313 -4.99 27.85 5.61
CA ARG A 313 -3.97 27.70 6.64
C ARG A 313 -3.29 26.34 6.56
N THR A 314 -4.05 25.26 6.38
CA THR A 314 -3.47 23.91 6.25
C THR A 314 -2.57 23.84 5.02
N ALA A 315 -3.03 24.33 3.87
CA ALA A 315 -2.25 24.36 2.64
C ALA A 315 -0.97 25.17 2.80
N ALA A 316 -1.04 26.39 3.35
CA ALA A 316 0.11 27.27 3.54
C ALA A 316 1.15 26.66 4.51
N VAL A 317 0.70 26.16 5.66
CA VAL A 317 1.62 25.57 6.67
C VAL A 317 2.23 24.26 6.15
N MET A 318 1.42 23.40 5.53
CA MET A 318 1.90 22.15 4.96
C MET A 318 2.90 22.38 3.84
N PHE A 319 2.61 23.32 2.92
CA PHE A 319 3.52 23.69 1.84
C PHE A 319 4.80 24.34 2.36
N GLY A 320 4.69 25.26 3.32
CA GLY A 320 5.85 25.86 3.98
C GLY A 320 6.76 24.83 4.65
N ALA A 321 6.19 23.88 5.39
CA ALA A 321 6.96 22.80 6.01
C ALA A 321 7.58 21.84 4.98
N PHE A 322 6.85 21.51 3.91
CA PHE A 322 7.35 20.72 2.79
C PHE A 322 8.58 21.39 2.14
N LEU A 323 8.48 22.68 1.81
CA LEU A 323 9.58 23.44 1.24
C LEU A 323 10.75 23.56 2.23
N ALA A 324 10.47 23.80 3.50
CA ALA A 324 11.50 23.92 4.53
C ALA A 324 12.38 22.66 4.61
N VAL A 325 11.80 21.46 4.48
CA VAL A 325 12.57 20.21 4.44
C VAL A 325 13.47 20.14 3.21
N HIS A 326 12.93 20.42 2.01
CA HIS A 326 13.75 20.39 0.79
C HIS A 326 14.86 21.46 0.79
N VAL A 327 14.56 22.66 1.29
CA VAL A 327 15.55 23.74 1.48
C VAL A 327 16.59 23.30 2.50
N ALA A 328 16.20 22.72 3.63
CA ALA A 328 17.14 22.22 4.64
C ALA A 328 18.05 21.12 4.06
N VAL A 329 17.51 20.19 3.26
CA VAL A 329 18.31 19.16 2.57
C VAL A 329 19.30 19.82 1.59
N ARG A 330 18.87 20.81 0.81
CA ARG A 330 19.76 21.55 -0.11
C ARG A 330 20.84 22.32 0.63
N LEU A 331 20.52 23.04 1.71
CA LEU A 331 21.51 23.77 2.51
C LEU A 331 22.49 22.82 3.22
N TRP A 332 22.00 21.67 3.68
CA TRP A 332 22.82 20.69 4.38
C TRP A 332 23.80 19.98 3.44
N SER A 333 23.36 19.56 2.26
CA SER A 333 24.14 18.69 1.38
C SER A 333 24.59 19.31 0.06
N GLY A 334 23.94 20.39 -0.39
CA GLY A 334 24.05 20.91 -1.76
C GLY A 334 23.15 20.19 -2.76
N PHE A 335 22.32 19.23 -2.33
CA PHE A 335 21.46 18.45 -3.23
C PHE A 335 20.46 19.30 -4.00
N ASP A 336 20.37 19.06 -5.30
CA ASP A 336 19.41 19.68 -6.20
C ASP A 336 18.30 18.70 -6.58
N TYR A 337 17.15 18.81 -5.92
CA TYR A 337 16.03 17.90 -6.14
C TYR A 337 15.49 17.97 -7.57
N VAL A 338 15.46 19.16 -8.17
CA VAL A 338 14.90 19.37 -9.51
C VAL A 338 15.84 18.81 -10.56
N ALA A 339 17.13 19.12 -10.47
CA ALA A 339 18.13 18.57 -11.39
C ALA A 339 18.24 17.04 -11.24
N ALA A 340 18.13 16.51 -10.02
CA ALA A 340 18.10 15.06 -9.79
C ALA A 340 16.87 14.41 -10.44
N PHE A 341 15.68 15.01 -10.33
CA PHE A 341 14.48 14.54 -11.03
C PHE A 341 14.67 14.54 -12.54
N GLN A 342 15.26 15.60 -13.11
CA GLN A 342 15.51 15.69 -14.55
C GLN A 342 16.48 14.60 -15.02
N ALA A 343 17.59 14.37 -14.29
CA ALA A 343 18.54 13.30 -14.59
C ALA A 343 17.90 11.91 -14.50
N ALA A 344 17.13 11.66 -13.43
CA ALA A 344 16.42 10.40 -13.23
C ALA A 344 15.35 10.16 -14.31
N LYS A 345 14.60 11.20 -14.71
CA LYS A 345 13.61 11.12 -15.77
C LYS A 345 14.25 10.86 -17.13
N ALA A 346 15.35 11.53 -17.44
CA ALA A 346 16.11 11.29 -18.67
C ALA A 346 16.62 9.84 -18.72
N GLN A 347 17.21 9.34 -17.62
CA GLN A 347 17.60 7.93 -17.53
C GLN A 347 16.40 7.00 -17.73
N PHE A 348 15.28 7.27 -17.04
CA PHE A 348 14.07 6.45 -17.17
C PHE A 348 13.58 6.41 -18.62
N ASP A 349 13.57 7.55 -19.33
CA ASP A 349 13.18 7.60 -20.74
C ASP A 349 14.14 6.82 -21.64
N THR A 350 15.44 6.90 -21.38
CA THR A 350 16.45 6.10 -22.09
C THR A 350 16.25 4.60 -21.85
N ASP A 351 16.04 4.19 -20.59
CA ASP A 351 15.79 2.78 -20.26
C ASP A 351 14.50 2.27 -20.92
N GLN A 352 13.46 3.10 -20.91
CA GLN A 352 12.19 2.80 -21.57
C GLN A 352 12.33 2.71 -23.10
N PHE A 353 13.18 3.54 -23.70
CA PHE A 353 13.47 3.50 -25.13
C PHE A 353 14.23 2.22 -25.49
N HIS A 354 15.31 1.88 -24.78
CA HIS A 354 16.06 0.65 -25.03
C HIS A 354 15.21 -0.61 -24.82
N LEU A 355 14.32 -0.62 -23.82
CA LEU A 355 13.37 -1.71 -23.63
C LEU A 355 12.42 -1.84 -24.83
N ASP A 356 11.94 -0.73 -25.39
CA ASP A 356 11.08 -0.76 -26.59
C ASP A 356 11.83 -1.22 -27.86
N GLU A 357 13.15 -1.00 -27.94
CA GLU A 357 13.97 -1.53 -29.04
C GLU A 357 14.19 -3.04 -28.94
N LEU A 358 14.33 -3.57 -27.72
CA LEU A 358 14.58 -5.00 -27.47
C LEU A 358 13.29 -5.82 -27.48
N ASP A 359 12.21 -5.29 -26.91
CA ASP A 359 10.91 -5.94 -26.78
C ASP A 359 9.80 -4.87 -26.99
N PRO A 360 9.31 -4.68 -28.22
CA PRO A 360 8.34 -3.64 -28.54
C PRO A 360 7.06 -3.74 -27.70
N ARG A 361 6.92 -2.84 -26.72
CA ARG A 361 5.76 -2.77 -25.84
C ARG A 361 4.64 -1.92 -26.42
N TYR A 362 3.43 -2.12 -25.89
CA TYR A 362 2.29 -1.28 -26.24
C TYR A 362 2.52 0.22 -25.93
N PRO A 363 1.85 1.13 -26.66
CA PRO A 363 1.94 2.56 -26.41
C PRO A 363 1.56 2.92 -24.96
N GLY A 364 2.21 3.91 -24.36
CA GLY A 364 2.02 4.23 -22.94
C GLY A 364 0.57 4.53 -22.50
N TRP A 365 -0.33 4.92 -23.42
CA TRP A 365 -1.75 5.10 -23.09
C TRP A 365 -2.44 3.77 -22.73
N THR A 366 -2.05 2.64 -23.32
CA THR A 366 -2.64 1.32 -23.00
C THR A 366 -2.31 0.93 -21.56
N PHE A 367 -1.09 1.24 -21.09
CA PHE A 367 -0.70 1.02 -19.71
C PHE A 367 -1.53 1.86 -18.75
N ARG A 368 -1.76 3.14 -19.07
CA ARG A 368 -2.57 4.02 -18.21
C ARG A 368 -4.05 3.61 -18.19
N VAL A 369 -4.61 3.18 -19.31
CA VAL A 369 -6.06 2.90 -19.39
C VAL A 369 -6.40 1.46 -18.99
N LEU A 370 -5.54 0.49 -19.33
CA LEU A 370 -5.83 -0.93 -19.21
C LEU A 370 -4.87 -1.63 -18.25
N PHE A 371 -3.58 -1.71 -18.58
CA PHE A 371 -2.67 -2.64 -17.90
C PHE A 371 -2.37 -2.24 -16.45
N ASN A 372 -2.07 -0.96 -16.15
CA ASN A 372 -1.80 -0.53 -14.79
C ASN A 372 -3.04 -0.66 -13.89
N PRO A 373 -4.24 -0.17 -14.27
CA PRO A 373 -5.45 -0.41 -13.47
C PRO A 373 -5.72 -1.91 -13.25
N ALA A 374 -5.61 -2.71 -14.31
CA ALA A 374 -5.80 -4.16 -14.22
C ALA A 374 -4.85 -4.79 -13.19
N THR A 375 -3.58 -4.46 -13.29
CA THR A 375 -2.52 -4.88 -12.37
C THR A 375 -2.81 -4.46 -10.94
N TRP A 376 -3.16 -3.20 -10.69
CA TRP A 376 -3.45 -2.73 -9.34
C TRP A 376 -4.68 -3.40 -8.75
N PHE A 377 -5.72 -3.68 -9.54
CA PHE A 377 -6.89 -4.44 -9.07
C PHE A 377 -6.54 -5.90 -8.77
N TYR A 378 -5.61 -6.52 -9.51
CA TYR A 378 -5.12 -7.85 -9.16
C TYR A 378 -4.34 -7.81 -7.85
N PHE A 379 -3.33 -6.93 -7.72
CA PHE A 379 -2.45 -6.87 -6.54
C PHE A 379 -3.07 -6.23 -5.31
N ALA A 380 -4.12 -5.43 -5.42
CA ALA A 380 -4.98 -5.06 -4.29
C ALA A 380 -5.71 -6.28 -3.70
N GLY A 381 -5.85 -7.33 -4.51
CA GLY A 381 -6.57 -8.56 -4.22
C GLY A 381 -7.99 -8.52 -4.77
N ILE A 382 -8.40 -9.59 -5.46
CA ILE A 382 -9.69 -9.67 -6.16
C ILE A 382 -10.87 -9.34 -5.23
N PRO A 383 -10.97 -9.85 -3.99
CA PRO A 383 -12.05 -9.45 -3.08
C PRO A 383 -12.09 -7.95 -2.77
N VAL A 384 -10.92 -7.31 -2.56
CA VAL A 384 -10.82 -5.87 -2.28
C VAL A 384 -11.31 -5.08 -3.49
N SER A 385 -10.87 -5.47 -4.68
CA SER A 385 -11.24 -4.85 -5.95
C SER A 385 -12.74 -4.97 -6.23
N LEU A 386 -13.34 -6.15 -6.03
CA LEU A 386 -14.77 -6.35 -6.17
C LEU A 386 -15.58 -5.53 -5.14
N LEU A 387 -15.13 -5.48 -3.89
CA LEU A 387 -15.77 -4.68 -2.86
C LEU A 387 -15.68 -3.17 -3.18
N PHE A 388 -14.53 -2.70 -3.63
CA PHE A 388 -14.33 -1.32 -4.09
C PHE A 388 -15.28 -0.98 -5.24
N LEU A 389 -15.25 -1.75 -6.33
CA LEU A 389 -16.08 -1.51 -7.52
C LEU A 389 -17.57 -1.55 -7.19
N ARG A 390 -17.99 -2.55 -6.40
CA ARG A 390 -19.38 -2.67 -5.96
C ARG A 390 -19.83 -1.49 -5.11
N HIS A 391 -18.97 -1.04 -4.20
CA HIS A 391 -19.28 0.10 -3.33
C HIS A 391 -19.35 1.39 -4.14
N CYS A 392 -18.50 1.57 -5.16
CA CYS A 392 -18.57 2.68 -6.10
C CYS A 392 -19.85 2.67 -6.94
N ALA A 393 -20.26 1.50 -7.44
CA ALA A 393 -21.46 1.35 -8.27
C ALA A 393 -22.77 1.48 -7.48
N ARG A 394 -22.75 1.11 -6.20
CA ARG A 394 -23.92 1.15 -5.31
C ARG A 394 -23.50 1.72 -3.96
N PRO A 395 -23.22 3.04 -3.88
CA PRO A 395 -22.89 3.67 -2.61
C PRO A 395 -24.11 3.48 -1.71
N GLY A 396 -23.92 2.72 -0.63
CA GLY A 396 -24.99 2.46 0.32
C GLY A 396 -25.58 3.76 0.87
N ARG A 397 -26.83 3.72 1.32
CA ARG A 397 -27.40 4.76 2.21
C ARG A 397 -26.86 4.59 3.63
N ALA A 398 -25.54 4.49 3.77
CA ALA A 398 -24.88 4.23 5.03
C ALA A 398 -25.24 5.33 6.03
N ALA A 399 -25.86 4.94 7.14
CA ALA A 399 -25.95 5.83 8.29
C ALA A 399 -24.51 6.11 8.78
N PRO A 400 -24.16 7.35 9.15
CA PRO A 400 -22.86 7.64 9.73
C PRO A 400 -22.61 6.73 10.95
N GLU A 401 -21.42 6.12 11.05
CA GLU A 401 -21.08 5.35 12.26
C GLU A 401 -21.09 6.28 13.49
N PRO A 402 -21.64 5.85 14.64
CA PRO A 402 -21.51 6.56 15.91
C PRO A 402 -20.02 6.79 16.24
N GLY A 403 -19.62 8.03 16.54
CA GLY A 403 -18.21 8.43 16.68
C GLY A 403 -17.59 9.02 15.40
N GLY A 404 -18.34 9.06 14.30
CA GLY A 404 -18.06 9.83 13.09
C GLY A 404 -18.51 11.29 13.14
N GLU A 405 -18.92 11.81 14.30
CA GLU A 405 -19.46 13.17 14.48
C GLU A 405 -18.52 14.29 14.02
N ASN A 406 -17.24 13.97 13.78
CA ASN A 406 -16.23 14.88 13.21
C ASN A 406 -15.73 14.47 11.81
N ALA A 407 -16.49 13.68 11.05
CA ALA A 407 -16.16 13.37 9.66
C ALA A 407 -16.16 14.65 8.80
N LEU A 408 -15.08 14.89 8.06
CA LEU A 408 -14.97 16.08 7.18
C LEU A 408 -15.98 16.04 6.04
N PHE A 409 -16.28 14.83 5.57
CA PHE A 409 -17.10 14.58 4.40
C PHE A 409 -18.09 13.46 4.69
N PRO A 410 -19.28 13.48 4.07
CA PRO A 410 -20.17 12.31 4.04
C PRO A 410 -19.47 11.11 3.38
N PRO A 411 -19.80 9.86 3.74
CA PRO A 411 -19.17 8.65 3.17
C PRO A 411 -19.18 8.60 1.65
N ARG A 412 -20.29 9.03 1.01
CA ARG A 412 -20.41 9.10 -0.44
C ARG A 412 -19.40 10.07 -1.07
N THR A 413 -19.20 11.23 -0.46
CA THR A 413 -18.20 12.21 -0.91
C THR A 413 -16.79 11.66 -0.74
N VAL A 414 -16.49 11.00 0.37
CA VAL A 414 -15.19 10.33 0.57
C VAL A 414 -14.94 9.32 -0.55
N LEU A 415 -15.93 8.50 -0.88
CA LEU A 415 -15.81 7.49 -1.94
C LEU A 415 -15.50 8.11 -3.31
N VAL A 416 -16.23 9.17 -3.68
CA VAL A 416 -15.98 9.91 -4.93
C VAL A 416 -14.56 10.47 -4.94
N LEU A 417 -14.10 11.09 -3.85
CA LEU A 417 -12.74 11.63 -3.75
C LEU A 417 -11.68 10.53 -3.87
N LEU A 418 -11.90 9.35 -3.28
CA LEU A 418 -10.98 8.22 -3.40
C LEU A 418 -10.91 7.68 -4.83
N VAL A 419 -12.05 7.56 -5.54
CA VAL A 419 -12.08 7.18 -6.95
C VAL A 419 -11.34 8.21 -7.81
N LEU A 420 -11.62 9.50 -7.62
CA LEU A 420 -10.92 10.58 -8.32
C LEU A 420 -9.42 10.58 -8.03
N ALA A 421 -9.01 10.25 -6.80
CA ALA A 421 -7.61 10.13 -6.43
C ALA A 421 -6.94 8.93 -7.13
N VAL A 422 -7.57 7.76 -7.16
CA VAL A 422 -7.06 6.59 -7.91
C VAL A 422 -6.90 6.95 -9.40
N LEU A 423 -7.88 7.62 -10.00
CA LEU A 423 -7.79 8.07 -11.40
C LEU A 423 -6.68 9.10 -11.60
N ALA A 424 -6.59 10.12 -10.75
CA ALA A 424 -5.54 11.13 -10.86
C ALA A 424 -4.14 10.51 -10.70
N LEU A 425 -3.95 9.67 -9.68
CA LEU A 425 -2.69 8.97 -9.44
C LEU A 425 -2.33 8.03 -10.58
N ASN A 426 -3.33 7.41 -11.23
CA ASN A 426 -3.11 6.60 -12.42
C ASN A 426 -2.52 7.41 -13.59
N PHE A 427 -3.10 8.57 -13.88
CA PHE A 427 -2.63 9.42 -14.98
C PHE A 427 -1.31 10.13 -14.66
N LEU A 428 -1.01 10.37 -13.38
CA LEU A 428 0.26 10.92 -12.92
C LEU A 428 1.37 9.86 -12.81
N TYR A 429 1.02 8.58 -12.83
CA TYR A 429 2.00 7.50 -12.78
C TYR A 429 2.76 7.41 -14.11
N LEU A 430 4.09 7.50 -14.01
CA LEU A 430 4.97 7.69 -15.17
C LEU A 430 5.38 6.37 -15.82
N ALA A 431 5.50 5.29 -15.04
CA ALA A 431 6.12 4.07 -15.52
C ALA A 431 5.17 3.19 -16.33
N ARG A 432 5.70 2.58 -17.40
CA ARG A 432 5.04 1.52 -18.15
C ARG A 432 5.49 0.18 -17.59
N GLY A 433 4.55 -0.53 -17.00
CA GLY A 433 4.73 -1.94 -16.70
C GLY A 433 5.15 -2.30 -15.27
N GLU A 434 5.66 -1.40 -14.44
CA GLU A 434 6.18 -1.73 -13.08
C GLU A 434 5.21 -1.30 -11.95
N GLY A 435 3.91 -1.32 -12.26
CA GLY A 435 2.88 -0.64 -11.49
C GLY A 435 2.67 -1.19 -10.08
N GLU A 436 2.82 -2.49 -9.90
CA GLU A 436 2.41 -3.20 -8.69
C GLU A 436 3.29 -2.89 -7.48
N ARG A 437 4.61 -2.79 -7.68
CA ARG A 437 5.58 -2.47 -6.64
C ARG A 437 5.67 -0.97 -6.43
N SER A 438 5.84 -0.25 -7.52
CA SER A 438 6.20 1.16 -7.44
C SER A 438 5.00 2.04 -7.04
N ALA A 439 3.77 1.57 -7.27
CA ALA A 439 2.54 2.25 -6.91
C ALA A 439 1.86 1.67 -5.65
N MET A 440 2.61 1.07 -4.71
CA MET A 440 2.06 0.61 -3.42
C MET A 440 1.27 1.70 -2.67
N TYR A 441 1.54 2.98 -2.94
CA TYR A 441 0.78 4.11 -2.39
C TYR A 441 -0.68 4.17 -2.86
N LEU A 442 -1.06 3.45 -3.92
CA LEU A 442 -2.45 3.34 -4.40
C LEU A 442 -3.29 2.37 -3.57
N TYR A 443 -2.70 1.28 -3.05
CA TYR A 443 -3.47 0.25 -2.36
C TYR A 443 -4.30 0.77 -1.19
N PRO A 444 -3.83 1.69 -0.34
CA PRO A 444 -4.66 2.29 0.69
C PRO A 444 -5.96 2.95 0.17
N PHE A 445 -5.94 3.52 -1.04
CA PHE A 445 -7.12 4.14 -1.66
C PHE A 445 -8.15 3.12 -2.15
N LEU A 446 -7.71 1.89 -2.47
CA LEU A 446 -8.59 0.76 -2.81
C LEU A 446 -9.07 0.01 -1.56
N ILE A 447 -8.20 -0.14 -0.57
CA ILE A 447 -8.45 -0.86 0.69
C ILE A 447 -9.45 -0.11 1.56
N ALA A 448 -9.29 1.21 1.76
CA ALA A 448 -10.17 1.98 2.64
C ALA A 448 -11.68 1.86 2.32
N PRO A 449 -12.14 2.04 1.07
CA PRO A 449 -13.55 1.87 0.70
C PRO A 449 -14.00 0.40 0.72
N ALA A 450 -13.13 -0.54 0.33
CA ALA A 450 -13.44 -1.97 0.44
C ALA A 450 -13.62 -2.40 1.90
N ALA A 451 -12.78 -1.88 2.80
CA ALA A 451 -12.85 -2.11 4.23
C ALA A 451 -14.15 -1.56 4.83
N HIS A 452 -14.56 -0.36 4.40
CA HIS A 452 -15.84 0.21 4.81
C HIS A 452 -17.01 -0.67 4.37
N ALA A 453 -17.07 -1.07 3.09
CA ALA A 453 -18.11 -1.95 2.58
C ALA A 453 -18.14 -3.31 3.31
N LEU A 454 -16.99 -3.88 3.63
CA LEU A 454 -16.89 -5.13 4.37
C LEU A 454 -17.32 -4.99 5.84
N ALA A 455 -16.96 -3.88 6.48
CA ALA A 455 -17.40 -3.54 7.83
C ALA A 455 -18.94 -3.42 7.91
N GLU A 456 -19.57 -2.78 6.93
CA GLU A 456 -21.04 -2.71 6.82
C GLU A 456 -21.70 -4.08 6.67
N ILE A 457 -21.12 -4.95 5.83
CA ILE A 457 -21.62 -6.34 5.66
C ILE A 457 -21.56 -7.07 6.99
N CYS A 458 -20.44 -6.99 7.70
CA CYS A 458 -20.28 -7.62 9.01
C CYS A 458 -21.25 -7.05 10.06
N GLY A 459 -21.57 -5.76 10.00
CA GLY A 459 -22.52 -5.10 10.91
C GLY A 459 -23.94 -5.55 10.67
N ARG A 460 -24.35 -5.59 9.41
CA ARG A 460 -25.68 -6.01 9.00
C ARG A 460 -25.95 -7.48 9.31
N GLU A 461 -24.97 -8.35 9.06
CA GLU A 461 -25.10 -9.78 9.35
C GLU A 461 -24.82 -10.13 10.82
N ARG A 462 -24.31 -9.18 11.62
CA ARG A 462 -23.80 -9.39 12.98
C ARG A 462 -22.80 -10.54 13.07
N ARG A 463 -21.98 -10.69 12.02
CA ARG A 463 -21.04 -11.82 11.83
C ARG A 463 -19.76 -11.37 11.14
N THR A 464 -18.67 -12.02 11.50
CA THR A 464 -17.35 -11.80 10.88
C THR A 464 -17.01 -12.82 9.78
N ALA A 465 -17.93 -13.72 9.41
CA ALA A 465 -17.68 -14.75 8.40
C ALA A 465 -17.22 -14.16 7.06
N ALA A 466 -17.86 -13.09 6.59
CA ALA A 466 -17.46 -12.39 5.37
C ALA A 466 -16.02 -11.85 5.44
N LEU A 467 -15.63 -11.27 6.59
CA LEU A 467 -14.27 -10.78 6.81
C LEU A 467 -13.26 -11.93 6.73
N TRP A 468 -13.50 -13.03 7.45
CA TRP A 468 -12.60 -14.19 7.42
C TRP A 468 -12.45 -14.80 6.04
N THR A 469 -13.55 -14.88 5.28
CA THR A 469 -13.52 -15.34 3.89
C THR A 469 -12.65 -14.43 3.03
N VAL A 470 -12.80 -13.11 3.15
CA VAL A 470 -11.98 -12.15 2.40
C VAL A 470 -10.50 -12.27 2.79
N LEU A 471 -10.19 -12.31 4.09
CA LEU A 471 -8.80 -12.44 4.56
C LEU A 471 -8.15 -13.75 4.09
N ALA A 472 -8.88 -14.88 4.20
CA ALA A 472 -8.39 -16.17 3.74
C ALA A 472 -8.16 -16.19 2.22
N PHE A 473 -9.06 -15.58 1.44
CA PHE A 473 -8.90 -15.49 0.00
C PHE A 473 -7.70 -14.61 -0.37
N LEU A 474 -7.51 -13.46 0.28
CA LEU A 474 -6.36 -12.58 0.03
C LEU A 474 -5.03 -13.23 0.39
N ALA A 475 -4.96 -13.93 1.52
CA ALA A 475 -3.79 -14.72 1.89
C ALA A 475 -3.53 -15.84 0.86
N GLY A 476 -4.57 -16.57 0.44
CA GLY A 476 -4.47 -17.60 -0.59
C GLY A 476 -4.03 -17.03 -1.95
N GLN A 477 -4.57 -15.87 -2.35
CA GLN A 477 -4.15 -15.18 -3.57
C GLN A 477 -2.70 -14.73 -3.48
N THR A 478 -2.26 -14.19 -2.34
CA THR A 478 -0.86 -13.80 -2.12
C THR A 478 0.09 -14.97 -2.33
N LEU A 479 -0.24 -16.13 -1.73
CA LEU A 479 0.55 -17.35 -1.91
C LEU A 479 0.53 -17.85 -3.33
N LEU A 480 -0.65 -17.85 -3.97
CA LEU A 480 -0.78 -18.22 -5.37
C LEU A 480 0.08 -17.33 -6.27
N THR A 481 0.04 -16.01 -6.05
CA THR A 481 0.84 -15.04 -6.80
C THR A 481 2.33 -15.29 -6.61
N GLU A 482 2.79 -15.44 -5.36
CA GLU A 482 4.20 -15.71 -5.07
C GLU A 482 4.68 -17.04 -5.65
N THR A 483 3.81 -18.06 -5.62
CA THR A 483 4.10 -19.41 -6.12
C THR A 483 4.18 -19.42 -7.64
N LEU A 484 3.27 -18.74 -8.34
CA LEU A 484 3.19 -18.80 -9.81
C LEU A 484 4.10 -17.78 -10.50
N PHE A 485 4.30 -16.61 -9.89
CA PHE A 485 4.97 -15.48 -10.52
C PHE A 485 6.21 -15.07 -9.75
N TYR A 486 7.33 -14.90 -10.45
CA TYR A 486 8.54 -14.30 -9.92
C TYR A 486 8.34 -12.79 -9.84
N THR A 487 8.08 -12.34 -8.61
CA THR A 487 7.83 -10.94 -8.22
C THR A 487 9.11 -10.21 -7.81
N TYR A 488 10.25 -10.91 -7.87
CA TYR A 488 11.56 -10.40 -7.53
C TYR A 488 12.13 -9.73 -8.78
N TRP A 489 12.51 -8.47 -8.60
CA TRP A 489 13.01 -7.62 -9.65
C TRP A 489 14.45 -7.89 -9.94
#